data_AF-A0A1S9CBS9-F1
#
_entry.id   AF-A0A1S9CBS9-F1
#
_cell.length_a   1.000
_cell.length_b   1.000
_cell.length_c   1.000
_cell.angle_alpha   90.00
_cell.angle_beta   90.00
_cell.angle_gamma   90.00
#
_symmetry.space_group_name_H-M   'P 1'
#
loop_
_entity.id
_entity.type
_entity.pdbx_description
1 polymer ?
#
loop_
_entity_poly.entity_id
_entity_poly.type
_entity_poly.pdbx_seq_one_letter_code
_entity_poly.pdbx_strand_id
1 'polypeptide(L)'
;MKITISLLSLFILIVGCIFLQIFLSKQQNKWLGRILPIITFSFSVLMTIICLLSFMAGTPILQVLIVLLLVFVLHNIPTIILCVIYKVCRKKMSVNIQL
;
A
#
# COMPACT_ATOMS: atom_id res chain seq x y z
N MET A 1 -19.93 -19.73 4.51
CA MET A 1 -20.12 -19.14 3.16
C MET A 1 -19.71 -17.66 3.08
N LYS A 2 -20.22 -16.75 3.92
CA LYS A 2 -19.88 -15.30 3.87
C LYS A 2 -18.37 -15.00 4.00
N ILE A 3 -17.69 -15.64 4.97
CA ILE A 3 -16.24 -15.49 5.18
C ILE A 3 -15.43 -16.01 3.99
N THR A 4 -15.80 -17.17 3.45
CA THR A 4 -15.13 -17.76 2.27
C THR A 4 -15.20 -16.83 1.05
N ILE A 5 -16.37 -16.22 0.81
CA ILE A 5 -16.56 -15.27 -0.29
C ILE A 5 -15.71 -14.00 -0.06
N SER A 6 -15.67 -13.49 1.17
CA SER A 6 -14.83 -12.33 1.52
C SER A 6 -13.34 -12.61 1.31
N LEU A 7 -12.84 -13.76 1.75
CA LEU A 7 -11.45 -14.16 1.55
C LEU A 7 -11.10 -14.32 0.06
N LEU A 8 -11.98 -14.94 -0.72
CA LEU A 8 -11.79 -15.09 -2.17
C LEU A 8 -11.74 -13.72 -2.87
N SER A 9 -12.64 -12.81 -2.49
CA SER A 9 -12.67 -11.46 -3.07
C SER A 9 -11.39 -10.67 -2.76
N LEU A 10 -10.86 -10.79 -1.54
CA LEU A 10 -9.61 -10.16 -1.14
C LEU A 10 -8.43 -10.72 -1.94
N PHE A 11 -8.37 -12.04 -2.14
CA PHE A 11 -7.31 -12.67 -2.92
C PHE A 11 -7.27 -12.15 -4.36
N ILE A 12 -8.43 -12.09 -5.02
CA ILE A 12 -8.55 -11.57 -6.39
C ILE A 12 -8.11 -10.10 -6.45
N LEU A 13 -8.49 -9.28 -5.48
CA LEU A 13 -8.06 -7.88 -5.41
C LEU A 13 -6.54 -7.75 -5.26
N ILE A 14 -5.91 -8.53 -4.38
CA ILE A 14 -4.45 -8.51 -4.19
C ILE A 14 -3.74 -8.85 -5.50
N VAL A 15 -4.16 -9.93 -6.16
CA VAL A 15 -3.59 -10.36 -7.44
C VAL A 15 -3.76 -9.28 -8.50
N GLY A 16 -4.98 -8.72 -8.63
CA GLY A 16 -5.27 -7.61 -9.56
C GLY A 16 -4.41 -6.38 -9.30
N CYS A 17 -4.23 -5.97 -8.05
CA CYS A 17 -3.37 -4.86 -7.67
C CYS A 17 -1.89 -5.09 -8.05
N ILE A 18 -1.38 -6.31 -7.86
CA ILE A 18 0.00 -6.66 -8.25
C ILE A 18 0.16 -6.58 -9.77
N PHE A 19 -0.75 -7.18 -10.54
CA PHE A 19 -0.72 -7.09 -12.01
C PHE A 19 -0.81 -5.65 -12.50
N LEU A 20 -1.73 -4.87 -11.94
CA LEU A 20 -1.88 -3.45 -12.27
C LEU A 20 -0.61 -2.68 -11.95
N GLN A 21 0.01 -2.93 -10.79
CA GLN A 21 1.26 -2.28 -10.40
C GLN A 21 2.40 -2.60 -11.37
N ILE A 22 2.54 -3.87 -11.78
CA ILE A 22 3.55 -4.28 -12.77
C ILE A 22 3.29 -3.58 -14.11
N PHE A 23 2.03 -3.56 -14.56
CA PHE A 23 1.64 -2.90 -15.81
C PHE A 23 1.97 -1.40 -15.78
N LEU A 24 1.55 -0.68 -14.75
CA LEU A 24 1.83 0.75 -14.57
C LEU A 24 3.34 1.04 -14.45
N SER A 25 4.10 0.14 -13.83
CA SER A 25 5.56 0.29 -13.64
C SER A 25 6.36 0.07 -14.92
N LYS A 26 5.78 -0.64 -15.91
CA LYS A 26 6.37 -0.84 -17.23
C LYS A 26 6.00 0.25 -18.25
N GLN A 27 5.22 1.25 -17.85
CA GLN A 27 4.92 2.38 -18.74
C GLN A 27 6.13 3.32 -18.86
N GLN A 28 6.27 3.99 -20.01
CA GLN A 28 7.36 4.96 -20.21
C GLN A 28 7.29 6.12 -19.20
N ASN A 29 6.07 6.53 -18.84
CA ASN A 29 5.84 7.57 -17.83
C ASN A 29 6.10 7.03 -16.40
N LYS A 30 7.17 7.54 -15.77
CA LYS A 30 7.60 7.17 -14.41
C LYS A 30 6.58 7.49 -13.32
N TRP A 31 5.61 8.37 -13.57
CA TRP A 31 4.57 8.74 -12.61
C TRP A 31 3.50 7.67 -12.48
N LEU A 32 3.18 6.96 -13.56
CA LEU A 32 2.09 5.98 -13.57
C LEU A 32 2.33 4.85 -12.57
N GLY A 33 3.53 4.29 -12.53
CA GLY A 33 3.90 3.24 -11.57
C GLY A 33 3.95 3.70 -10.10
N ARG A 34 3.90 5.02 -9.83
CA ARG A 34 3.86 5.58 -8.47
C ARG A 34 2.45 5.88 -7.97
N ILE A 35 1.44 5.89 -8.85
CA ILE A 35 0.05 6.21 -8.48
C ILE A 35 -0.47 5.26 -7.41
N LEU A 36 -0.33 3.94 -7.61
CA LEU A 36 -0.84 2.95 -6.66
C LEU A 36 -0.14 3.01 -5.28
N PRO A 37 1.21 3.10 -5.20
CA PRO A 37 1.90 3.40 -3.95
C PRO A 37 1.39 4.67 -3.26
N ILE A 38 1.16 5.76 -4.00
CA ILE A 38 0.67 7.02 -3.43
C ILE A 38 -0.74 6.86 -2.88
N ILE A 39 -1.65 6.20 -3.59
CA ILE A 39 -3.02 5.96 -3.12
C ILE A 39 -3.01 5.14 -1.82
N THR A 40 -2.23 4.05 -1.79
CA THR A 40 -2.13 3.21 -0.58
C THR A 40 -1.50 3.94 0.60
N PHE A 41 -0.50 4.78 0.35
CA PHE A 41 0.10 5.64 1.38
C PHE A 41 -0.90 6.65 1.95
N SER A 42 -1.63 7.34 1.08
CA SER A 42 -2.68 8.28 1.48
C SER A 42 -3.77 7.60 2.32
N PHE A 43 -4.15 6.37 1.95
CA PHE A 43 -5.08 5.57 2.74
C PHE A 43 -4.52 5.24 4.13
N SER A 44 -3.23 4.86 4.23
CA SER A 44 -2.59 4.62 5.53
C SER A 44 -2.60 5.85 6.44
N VAL A 45 -2.37 7.04 5.89
CA VAL A 45 -2.44 8.30 6.64
C VAL A 45 -3.85 8.55 7.14
N LEU A 46 -4.86 8.39 6.26
CA LEU A 46 -6.27 8.54 6.62
C LEU A 46 -6.67 7.59 7.74
N MET A 47 -6.28 6.31 7.67
CA MET A 47 -6.56 5.34 8.74
C MET A 47 -5.87 5.70 10.06
N THR A 48 -4.66 6.25 9.99
CA THR A 48 -3.92 6.70 11.19
C THR A 48 -4.62 7.90 11.85
N ILE A 49 -5.14 8.85 11.05
CA ILE A 49 -5.92 9.98 11.56
C ILE A 49 -7.23 9.52 12.18
N ILE A 50 -7.97 8.61 11.52
CA ILE A 50 -9.21 8.04 12.07
C ILE A 50 -8.94 7.30 13.39
N CYS A 51 -7.83 6.55 13.45
CA CYS A 51 -7.40 5.89 14.67
C CYS A 51 -7.16 6.92 15.78
N LEU A 52 -6.41 7.98 15.51
CA LEU A 52 -6.17 9.05 16.49
C LEU A 52 -7.47 9.63 17.04
N LEU A 53 -8.44 9.97 16.17
CA LEU A 53 -9.74 10.51 16.57
C LEU A 53 -10.54 9.54 17.46
N SER A 54 -10.41 8.24 17.24
CA SER A 54 -11.12 7.20 17.99
C SER A 54 -10.61 7.03 19.43
N PHE A 55 -9.34 7.37 19.68
CA PHE A 55 -8.69 7.16 20.99
C PHE A 55 -8.63 8.44 21.86
N MET A 56 -9.19 9.57 21.41
CA MET A 56 -9.05 10.87 22.09
C MET A 56 -9.72 10.97 23.48
N ALA A 57 -10.52 9.99 23.91
CA ALA A 57 -11.22 10.00 25.19
C ALA A 57 -10.53 9.09 26.23
N GLY A 58 -9.81 9.69 27.18
CA GLY A 58 -9.41 9.03 28.43
C GLY A 58 -8.32 7.95 28.32
N THR A 59 -7.73 7.75 27.14
CA THR A 59 -6.62 6.79 26.98
C THR A 59 -5.26 7.43 27.23
N PRO A 60 -4.31 6.72 27.88
CA PRO A 60 -2.97 7.25 28.12
C PRO A 60 -2.25 7.58 26.81
N ILE A 61 -1.59 8.73 26.75
CA ILE A 61 -0.90 9.24 25.55
C ILE A 61 0.10 8.22 24.97
N LEU A 62 0.85 7.54 25.86
CA LEU A 62 1.83 6.53 25.45
C LEU A 62 1.17 5.35 24.71
N GLN A 63 -0.02 4.94 25.15
CA GLN A 63 -0.77 3.86 24.51
C GLN A 63 -1.27 4.29 23.13
N VAL A 64 -1.79 5.52 23.01
CA VAL A 64 -2.21 6.09 21.72
C VAL A 64 -1.04 6.11 20.74
N LEU A 65 0.13 6.58 21.16
CA LEU A 65 1.31 6.66 20.31
C LEU A 65 1.75 5.29 19.78
N ILE A 66 1.78 4.27 20.65
CA ILE A 66 2.14 2.90 20.26
C ILE A 66 1.14 2.35 19.24
N VAL A 67 -0.16 2.53 19.47
CA VAL A 67 -1.20 2.07 18.54
C VAL A 67 -1.11 2.79 17.19
N LEU A 68 -0.90 4.11 17.18
CA LEU A 68 -0.75 4.88 15.94
C LEU A 68 0.46 4.42 15.13
N LEU A 69 1.60 4.21 15.79
CA LEU A 69 2.81 3.72 15.12
C LEU A 69 2.57 2.32 14.54
N LEU A 70 1.90 1.43 15.28
CA LEU A 70 1.57 0.10 14.80
C LEU A 70 0.61 0.15 13.59
N VAL A 71 -0.48 0.92 13.69
CA VAL A 71 -1.46 1.08 12.60
C VAL A 71 -0.78 1.66 11.36
N PHE A 72 0.05 2.68 11.51
CA PHE A 72 0.77 3.29 10.41
C PHE A 72 1.74 2.30 9.74
N VAL A 73 2.54 1.56 10.51
CA VAL A 73 3.47 0.56 9.95
C VAL A 73 2.73 -0.55 9.22
N LEU A 74 1.66 -1.11 9.82
CA LEU A 74 0.89 -2.20 9.23
C LEU A 74 0.21 -1.77 7.92
N HIS A 75 -0.39 -0.58 7.89
CA HIS A 75 -1.05 -0.07 6.68
C HIS A 75 -0.08 0.38 5.59
N ASN A 76 1.20 0.58 5.91
CA ASN A 76 2.25 0.86 4.93
C ASN A 76 2.88 -0.41 4.32
N ILE A 77 2.61 -1.62 4.82
CA ILE A 77 3.14 -2.86 4.24
C ILE A 77 2.80 -2.97 2.73
N PRO A 78 1.53 -2.77 2.30
CA PRO A 78 1.21 -2.79 0.87
C PRO A 78 1.97 -1.74 0.07
N THR A 79 2.12 -0.52 0.60
CA THR A 79 2.87 0.57 -0.04
C THR A 79 4.33 0.20 -0.26
N ILE A 80 4.98 -0.42 0.73
CA ILE A 80 6.37 -0.88 0.62
C ILE A 80 6.49 -1.95 -0.47
N ILE A 81 5.59 -2.93 -0.49
CA ILE A 81 5.57 -3.99 -1.51
C ILE A 81 5.43 -3.39 -2.91
N LEU A 82 4.46 -2.47 -3.11
CA LEU A 82 4.24 -1.81 -4.41
C LEU A 82 5.43 -0.94 -4.84
N CYS A 83 6.09 -0.27 -3.88
CA CYS A 83 7.32 0.49 -4.12
C CYS A 83 8.47 -0.42 -4.60
N VAL A 84 8.63 -1.59 -3.97
CA VAL A 84 9.64 -2.59 -4.37
C VAL A 84 9.36 -3.09 -5.79
N ILE A 85 8.11 -3.46 -6.08
CA ILE A 85 7.69 -3.89 -7.42
C ILE A 85 8.02 -2.82 -8.46
N TYR A 86 7.69 -1.55 -8.18
CA TYR A 86 7.99 -0.43 -9.06
C TYR A 86 9.48 -0.32 -9.36
N LYS A 87 10.34 -0.32 -8.33
CA LYS A 87 11.79 -0.20 -8.48
C LYS A 87 12.37 -1.36 -9.30
N VAL A 88 11.94 -2.59 -9.02
CA VAL A 88 12.40 -3.80 -9.74
C VAL A 88 11.98 -3.76 -11.21
N CYS A 89 10.70 -3.50 -11.49
CA CYS A 89 10.19 -3.45 -12.87
C CYS A 89 10.86 -2.33 -13.67
N ARG A 90 11.05 -1.15 -13.06
CA ARG A 90 11.63 0.00 -13.75
C ARG A 90 13.11 -0.20 -14.05
N LYS A 91 13.87 -0.80 -13.13
CA LYS A 91 15.28 -1.20 -13.34
C LYS A 91 15.39 -2.21 -14.48
N LYS A 92 14.50 -3.21 -14.53
CA LYS A 92 14.47 -4.18 -15.64
C LYS A 92 14.23 -3.50 -16.99
N MET A 93 13.32 -2.53 -17.05
CA MET A 93 13.04 -1.81 -18.30
C MET A 93 14.17 -0.87 -18.72
N SER A 94 14.88 -0.22 -17.79
CA SER A 94 16.04 0.62 -18.16
C SER A 94 17.19 -0.20 -18.74
N VAL A 95 17.39 -1.43 -18.26
CA VAL A 95 18.40 -2.35 -18.82
C VAL A 95 18.01 -2.82 -20.22
N ASN A 96 16.73 -3.16 -20.45
CA ASN A 96 16.28 -3.65 -21.76
C ASN A 96 16.35 -2.60 -22.87
N ILE A 97 16.23 -1.30 -22.55
CA ILE A 97 16.38 -0.20 -23.51
C ILE A 97 17.86 -0.02 -23.94
N GLN A 98 18.82 -0.55 -23.17
CA GLN A 98 20.26 -0.39 -23.41
C GLN A 98 20.91 -1.59 -24.14
N LEU A 99 20.14 -2.65 -24.45
CA LEU A 99 20.55 -3.83 -25.20
C LEU A 99 19.97 -3.77 -26.62
#